data_AF-A0AAU8LUJ7-F1
#
_entry.id   AF-A0AAU8LUJ7-F1
#
_cell.length_a   1.000
_cell.length_b   1.000
_cell.length_c   1.000
_cell.angle_alpha   90.00
_cell.angle_beta   90.00
_cell.angle_gamma   90.00
#
_symmetry.space_group_name_H-M   'P 1'
#
loop_
_entity.id
_entity.type
_entity.pdbx_description
1 polymer ?
#
loop_
_entity_poly.entity_id
_entity_poly.type
_entity_poly.pdbx_seq_one_letter_code
_entity_poly.pdbx_strand_id
1 'polypeptide(L)'
;MTLKHEFPTDEDEIIELAKNIIKGMTDNPDFPHPPIPMSKLQKMLDQVIKSREAEAAAWEVERQAREKAEAAWAELCSAQQSMREYNRKHGIRDNDTPLVASGRAGMADRVFSQLAGQDNTVQVQKKDKD
;
A
#
# COMPACT_ATOMS: atom_id res chain seq x y z
N MET A 1 24.01 8.11 41.00
CA MET A 1 23.11 8.15 39.84
C MET A 1 23.65 7.20 38.79
N THR A 2 23.07 6.02 38.64
CA THR A 2 23.41 5.08 37.57
C THR A 2 22.68 5.52 36.30
N LEU A 3 23.41 6.16 35.39
CA LEU A 3 22.94 6.37 34.02
C LEU A 3 22.77 5.00 33.37
N LYS A 4 21.53 4.57 33.18
CA LYS A 4 21.23 3.46 32.28
C LYS A 4 21.53 3.93 30.86
N HIS A 5 22.63 3.48 30.29
CA HIS A 5 22.90 3.60 28.86
C HIS A 5 22.07 2.53 28.13
N GLU A 6 20.76 2.73 28.06
CA GLU A 6 19.89 1.90 27.21
C GLU A 6 20.07 2.34 25.75
N PHE A 7 20.15 1.36 24.85
CA PHE A 7 20.24 1.62 23.41
C PHE A 7 18.90 2.18 22.92
N PRO A 8 18.87 3.21 22.05
CA PRO A 8 17.63 3.79 21.55
C PRO A 8 16.80 2.74 20.80
N THR A 9 15.49 2.89 20.86
CA THR A 9 14.53 2.01 20.15
C THR A 9 13.86 2.72 18.98
N ASP A 10 13.89 4.05 18.98
CA ASP A 10 13.38 4.87 17.90
C ASP A 10 14.35 4.89 16.72
N GLU A 11 13.82 4.79 15.49
CA GLU A 11 14.63 4.70 14.29
C GLU A 11 15.43 5.99 14.02
N ASP A 12 14.83 7.16 14.24
CA ASP A 12 15.51 8.44 14.03
C ASP A 12 16.64 8.62 15.05
N GLU A 13 16.41 8.22 16.30
CA GLU A 13 17.45 8.21 17.33
C GLU A 13 18.60 7.24 17.00
N ILE A 14 18.30 6.06 16.45
CA ILE A 14 19.30 5.09 16.00
C ILE A 14 20.12 5.64 14.83
N ILE A 15 19.46 6.29 13.86
CA ILE A 15 20.08 6.93 12.70
C ILE A 15 21.03 8.05 13.17
N GLU A 16 20.57 8.93 14.05
CA GLU A 16 21.37 10.01 14.61
C GLU A 16 22.54 9.47 15.44
N LEU A 17 22.34 8.41 16.24
CA LEU A 17 23.41 7.75 16.96
C LEU A 17 24.48 7.20 15.99
N ALA A 18 24.08 6.55 14.90
CA ALA A 18 25.01 6.06 13.88
C ALA A 18 25.82 7.19 13.23
N LYS A 19 25.18 8.30 12.86
CA LYS A 19 25.86 9.50 12.34
C LYS A 19 26.88 10.05 13.33
N ASN A 20 26.51 10.13 14.60
CA ASN A 20 27.40 10.63 15.67
C ASN A 20 28.60 9.72 15.89
N ILE A 21 28.42 8.40 15.88
CA ILE A 21 29.51 7.42 15.97
C ILE A 21 30.46 7.57 14.79
N ILE A 22 29.94 7.61 13.56
CA ILE A 22 30.77 7.74 12.35
C ILE A 22 31.57 9.05 12.39
N LYS A 23 30.93 10.16 12.72
CA LYS A 23 31.57 11.46 12.83
C LYS A 23 32.67 11.45 13.89
N GLY A 24 32.35 11.03 15.12
CA GLY A 24 33.30 11.01 16.23
C GLY A 24 34.53 10.12 15.97
N MET A 25 34.34 9.00 15.27
CA MET A 25 35.43 8.10 14.90
C MET A 25 36.25 8.60 13.70
N THR A 26 35.62 9.31 12.77
CA THR A 26 36.33 9.93 11.64
C THR A 26 37.18 11.11 12.11
N ASP A 27 36.68 11.88 13.08
CA ASP A 27 37.37 13.03 13.67
C ASP A 27 38.46 12.62 14.68
N ASN A 28 38.47 11.37 15.16
CA ASN A 28 39.44 10.86 16.12
C ASN A 28 40.17 9.59 15.61
N PRO A 29 41.25 9.74 14.83
CA PRO A 29 41.97 8.62 14.23
C PRO A 29 42.77 7.77 15.23
N ASP A 30 43.04 8.29 16.43
CA ASP A 30 43.76 7.57 17.51
C ASP A 30 42.84 6.63 18.31
N PHE A 31 41.53 6.63 18.01
CA PHE A 31 40.59 5.78 18.70
C PHE A 31 40.85 4.29 18.36
N PRO A 32 40.80 3.38 19.35
CA PRO A 32 41.07 1.97 19.12
C PRO A 32 40.18 1.39 18.02
N HIS A 33 40.76 0.51 17.20
CA HIS A 33 40.13 -0.05 16.01
C HIS A 33 38.73 -0.64 16.33
N PRO A 34 37.66 -0.04 15.79
CA PRO A 34 36.31 -0.53 16.05
C PRO A 34 36.10 -1.92 15.42
N PRO A 35 35.20 -2.74 16.00
CA PRO A 35 34.84 -4.04 15.44
C PRO A 35 34.28 -3.97 14.01
N ILE A 36 33.69 -2.82 13.65
CA ILE A 36 33.15 -2.55 12.32
C ILE A 36 33.89 -1.33 11.75
N PRO A 37 34.46 -1.42 10.53
CA PRO A 37 35.03 -0.27 9.86
C PRO A 37 33.99 0.83 9.64
N MET A 38 34.35 2.10 9.87
CA MET A 38 33.41 3.23 9.71
C MET A 38 32.85 3.35 8.29
N SER A 39 33.63 2.99 7.27
CA SER A 39 33.16 2.92 5.88
C SER A 39 32.06 1.87 5.67
N LYS A 40 32.07 0.77 6.44
CA LYS A 40 31.02 -0.25 6.39
C LYS A 40 29.77 0.23 7.13
N LEU A 41 29.94 0.87 8.29
CA LEU A 41 28.82 1.44 9.04
C LEU A 41 28.11 2.54 8.24
N GLN A 42 28.86 3.41 7.56
CA GLN A 42 28.31 4.44 6.66
C GLN A 42 27.48 3.81 5.54
N LYS A 43 27.98 2.76 4.86
CA LYS A 43 27.22 2.06 3.82
C LYS A 43 25.90 1.47 4.33
N MET A 44 25.90 0.93 5.56
CA MET A 44 24.69 0.40 6.18
C MET A 44 23.68 1.51 6.48
N LEU A 45 24.16 2.65 7.00
CA LEU A 45 23.33 3.84 7.24
C LEU A 45 22.71 4.37 5.94
N ASP A 46 23.52 4.54 4.89
CA ASP A 46 23.07 5.01 3.58
C ASP A 46 22.01 4.06 2.99
N GLN A 47 22.19 2.75 3.17
CA GLN A 47 21.22 1.75 2.71
C GLN A 47 19.88 1.86 3.45
N VAL A 48 19.89 2.07 4.76
CA VAL A 48 18.66 2.26 5.55
C VAL A 48 17.93 3.52 5.08
N ILE A 49 18.63 4.65 4.98
CA ILE A 49 18.04 5.93 4.53
C ILE A 49 17.42 5.77 3.14
N LYS A 50 18.17 5.21 2.19
CA LYS A 50 17.68 4.99 0.83
C LYS A 50 16.46 4.05 0.77
N SER A 51 16.42 3.05 1.64
CA SER A 51 15.29 2.12 1.71
C SER A 51 14.03 2.82 2.23
N ARG A 52 14.18 3.70 3.24
CA ARG A 52 13.06 4.51 3.76
C ARG A 52 12.56 5.54 2.77
N GLU A 53 13.45 6.19 2.03
CA GLU A 53 13.08 7.08 0.93
C GLU A 53 12.29 6.34 -0.16
N ALA A 54 12.71 5.12 -0.51
CA ALA A 54 12.01 4.29 -1.48
C ALA A 54 10.62 3.85 -0.99
N GLU A 55 10.49 3.52 0.30
CA GLU A 55 9.21 3.21 0.93
C GLU A 55 8.25 4.41 0.87
N ALA A 56 8.72 5.60 1.28
CA ALA A 56 7.92 6.82 1.21
C ALA A 56 7.46 7.15 -0.22
N ALA A 57 8.34 6.97 -1.22
CA ALA A 57 7.99 7.15 -2.62
C ALA A 57 6.93 6.14 -3.10
N ALA A 58 7.02 4.87 -2.66
CA ALA A 58 6.04 3.85 -3.01
C ALA A 58 4.65 4.17 -2.42
N TRP A 59 4.61 4.60 -1.16
CA TRP A 59 3.37 5.02 -0.49
C TRP A 59 2.71 6.20 -1.21
N GLU A 60 3.49 7.18 -1.65
CA GLU A 60 2.97 8.33 -2.39
C GLU A 60 2.40 7.92 -3.75
N VAL A 61 3.06 7.00 -4.46
CA VAL A 61 2.54 6.45 -5.73
C VAL A 61 1.23 5.69 -5.51
N GLU A 62 1.15 4.87 -4.46
CA GLU A 62 -0.07 4.15 -4.09
C GLU A 62 -1.22 5.12 -3.78
N ARG A 63 -0.94 6.15 -2.97
CA ARG A 63 -1.92 7.21 -2.62
C ARG A 63 -2.46 7.87 -3.89
N GLN A 64 -1.59 8.30 -4.79
CA GLN A 64 -2.00 8.93 -6.05
C GLN A 64 -2.80 7.98 -6.95
N ALA A 65 -2.42 6.71 -7.01
CA ALA A 65 -3.16 5.71 -7.79
C ALA A 65 -4.58 5.51 -7.23
N ARG A 66 -4.73 5.47 -5.91
CA ARG A 66 -6.01 5.37 -5.24
C ARG A 66 -6.89 6.59 -5.50
N GLU A 67 -6.35 7.80 -5.38
CA GLU A 67 -7.09 9.04 -5.66
C GLU A 67 -7.61 9.08 -7.10
N LYS A 68 -6.78 8.64 -8.07
CA LYS A 68 -7.20 8.53 -9.47
C LYS A 68 -8.32 7.50 -9.67
N ALA A 69 -8.24 6.36 -8.99
CA ALA A 69 -9.28 5.34 -9.07
C ALA A 69 -10.61 5.82 -8.47
N GLU A 70 -10.55 6.51 -7.33
CA GLU A 70 -11.72 7.11 -6.69
C GLU A 70 -12.37 8.20 -7.57
N ALA A 71 -11.55 9.06 -8.19
CA ALA A 71 -12.03 10.07 -9.14
C ALA A 71 -12.70 9.43 -10.37
N ALA A 72 -12.06 8.44 -10.98
CA ALA A 72 -12.61 7.73 -12.14
C ALA A 72 -13.93 7.01 -11.81
N TRP A 73 -14.04 6.46 -10.59
CA TRP A 73 -15.27 5.84 -10.11
C TRP A 73 -16.40 6.86 -9.94
N ALA A 74 -16.11 8.02 -9.35
CA ALA A 74 -17.07 9.10 -9.20
C ALA A 74 -17.57 9.62 -10.57
N GLU A 75 -16.68 9.77 -11.55
CA GLU A 75 -17.04 10.13 -12.92
C GLU A 75 -17.99 9.11 -13.56
N LEU A 76 -17.70 7.80 -13.40
CA LEU A 76 -18.56 6.74 -13.91
C LEU A 76 -19.95 6.79 -13.28
N CYS A 77 -20.03 6.97 -11.96
CA CYS A 77 -21.29 7.07 -11.25
C CYS A 77 -22.11 8.28 -11.71
N SER A 78 -21.47 9.44 -11.86
CA SER A 78 -22.09 10.67 -12.35
C SER A 78 -22.62 10.51 -13.78
N ALA A 79 -21.85 9.88 -14.66
CA ALA A 79 -22.27 9.60 -16.03
C ALA A 79 -23.48 8.66 -16.09
N GLN A 80 -23.49 7.60 -15.27
CA GLN A 80 -24.62 6.68 -15.17
C GLN A 80 -25.88 7.35 -14.64
N GLN A 81 -25.76 8.22 -13.63
CA GLN A 81 -26.87 8.99 -13.09
C GLN A 81 -27.45 9.94 -14.15
N SER A 82 -26.58 10.66 -14.86
CA SER A 82 -26.97 11.58 -15.93
C SER A 82 -27.70 10.85 -17.07
N MET A 83 -27.23 9.66 -17.44
CA MET A 83 -27.89 8.84 -18.48
C MET A 83 -29.29 8.38 -18.03
N ARG A 84 -29.44 7.96 -16.77
CA ARG A 84 -30.76 7.57 -16.22
C ARG A 84 -31.73 8.75 -16.23
N GLU A 85 -31.27 9.94 -15.87
CA GLU A 85 -32.09 11.16 -15.91
C GLU A 85 -32.51 11.53 -17.32
N TYR A 86 -31.59 11.42 -18.29
CA TYR A 86 -31.88 11.63 -19.70
C TYR A 86 -32.97 10.67 -20.18
N ASN A 87 -32.81 9.37 -19.95
CA ASN A 87 -33.79 8.35 -20.34
C ASN A 87 -35.18 8.62 -19.75
N ARG A 88 -35.24 8.97 -18.45
CA ARG A 88 -36.48 9.34 -17.76
C ARG A 88 -37.15 10.55 -18.41
N LYS A 89 -36.39 11.60 -18.72
CA LYS A 89 -36.92 12.83 -19.36
C LYS A 89 -37.47 12.58 -20.75
N HIS A 90 -36.90 11.63 -21.49
CA HIS A 90 -37.28 11.34 -22.87
C HIS A 90 -38.22 10.14 -23.04
N GLY A 91 -38.77 9.60 -21.94
CA GLY A 91 -39.74 8.50 -21.99
C GLY A 91 -39.15 7.19 -22.54
N ILE A 92 -37.81 7.08 -22.57
CA ILE A 92 -37.12 5.84 -22.91
C ILE A 92 -37.33 4.93 -21.69
N ARG A 93 -38.28 3.99 -21.77
CA ARG A 93 -38.46 2.99 -20.71
C ARG A 93 -37.13 2.29 -20.51
N ASP A 94 -36.66 2.25 -19.27
CA ASP A 94 -35.63 1.32 -18.82
C ASP A 94 -36.19 -0.09 -19.06
N ASN A 95 -36.06 -0.62 -20.28
CA ASN A 95 -36.26 -2.03 -20.51
C ASN A 95 -35.07 -2.69 -19.83
N ASP A 96 -35.26 -3.16 -18.59
CA ASP A 96 -34.30 -3.97 -17.83
C ASP A 96 -33.93 -5.29 -18.55
N THR A 97 -34.58 -5.58 -19.68
CA THR A 97 -34.50 -6.83 -20.41
C THR A 97 -33.08 -7.17 -20.94
N PRO A 98 -32.21 -6.23 -21.39
CA PRO A 98 -30.85 -6.58 -21.80
C PRO A 98 -29.85 -6.72 -20.63
N LEU A 99 -30.13 -6.12 -19.46
CA LEU A 99 -29.22 -6.12 -18.30
C LEU A 99 -29.41 -7.34 -17.39
N VAL A 100 -30.65 -7.86 -17.29
CA VAL A 100 -30.92 -9.14 -16.61
C VAL A 100 -30.34 -10.32 -17.41
N ALA A 101 -30.31 -10.23 -18.75
CA ALA A 101 -29.74 -11.25 -19.62
C ALA A 101 -28.20 -11.41 -19.49
N SER A 102 -27.50 -10.44 -18.90
CA SER A 102 -26.05 -10.46 -18.71
C SER A 102 -25.61 -10.99 -17.33
N GLY A 103 -26.51 -11.60 -16.55
CA GLY A 103 -26.17 -12.36 -15.33
C GLY A 103 -25.63 -11.54 -14.16
N ARG A 104 -25.73 -10.21 -14.21
CA ARG A 104 -25.13 -9.27 -13.24
C ARG A 104 -26.08 -8.77 -12.15
N ALA A 105 -27.30 -9.29 -12.05
CA ALA A 105 -28.26 -8.89 -11.02
C ALA A 105 -27.85 -9.29 -9.59
N GLY A 106 -26.83 -10.15 -9.41
CA GLY A 106 -26.38 -10.64 -8.10
C GLY A 106 -24.95 -10.28 -7.67
N MET A 107 -24.24 -9.42 -8.41
CA MET A 107 -22.81 -9.11 -8.11
C MET A 107 -22.58 -7.83 -7.30
N ALA A 108 -23.62 -7.09 -6.92
CA ALA A 108 -23.45 -5.93 -6.04
C ALA A 108 -23.01 -6.35 -4.62
N ASP A 109 -23.45 -7.52 -4.15
CA ASP A 109 -23.14 -8.03 -2.80
C ASP A 109 -21.81 -8.78 -2.72
N ARG A 110 -21.30 -9.36 -3.82
CA ARG A 110 -20.09 -10.21 -3.76
C ARG A 110 -18.76 -9.46 -3.76
N VAL A 111 -18.70 -8.25 -4.33
CA VAL A 111 -17.41 -7.57 -4.51
C VAL A 111 -16.86 -7.03 -3.19
N PHE A 112 -17.72 -6.72 -2.21
CA PHE A 112 -17.27 -6.25 -0.90
C PHE A 112 -16.81 -7.35 0.06
N SER A 113 -17.28 -8.60 -0.09
CA SER A 113 -16.90 -9.70 0.82
C SER A 113 -15.56 -10.37 0.49
N GLN A 114 -14.92 -10.06 -0.64
CA GLN A 114 -13.64 -10.71 -1.03
C GLN A 114 -12.39 -9.90 -0.69
N LEU A 115 -12.51 -8.68 -0.15
CA LEU A 115 -11.36 -7.87 0.28
C LEU A 115 -10.97 -8.05 1.75
N ALA A 116 -11.70 -8.86 2.53
CA ALA A 116 -11.39 -9.17 3.92
C ALA A 116 -11.26 -10.69 4.12
N GLY A 117 -10.14 -11.24 3.64
CA GLY A 117 -9.57 -12.52 4.05
C GLY A 117 -10.44 -13.77 3.89
N GLN A 118 -10.11 -14.66 2.95
CA GLN A 118 -9.95 -16.08 3.30
C GLN A 118 -9.19 -16.89 2.25
N ASP A 119 -8.17 -17.53 2.81
CA ASP A 119 -7.29 -18.58 2.33
C ASP A 119 -8.06 -19.87 2.00
N ASN A 120 -7.62 -20.61 0.97
CA ASN A 120 -7.88 -22.03 0.63
C ASN A 120 -9.36 -22.48 0.44
N THR A 121 -9.75 -23.36 -0.49
CA THR A 121 -9.06 -24.50 -1.10
C THR A 121 -9.86 -24.90 -2.35
N VAL A 122 -9.16 -25.30 -3.41
CA VAL A 122 -9.74 -25.97 -4.58
C VAL A 122 -10.34 -27.32 -4.15
N GLN A 123 -11.63 -27.57 -4.41
CA GLN A 123 -12.11 -28.93 -4.68
C GLN A 123 -13.04 -28.94 -5.90
N VAL A 124 -12.46 -29.46 -6.97
CA VAL A 124 -13.15 -30.00 -8.14
C VAL A 124 -13.85 -31.28 -7.72
N GLN A 125 -15.17 -31.41 -7.96
CA GLN A 125 -15.77 -32.68 -8.35
C GLN A 125 -16.90 -32.46 -9.37
N LYS A 126 -16.79 -33.20 -10.49
CA LYS A 126 -17.76 -33.37 -11.58
C LYS A 126 -18.68 -34.57 -11.27
N LYS A 127 -19.81 -34.61 -11.99
CA LYS A 127 -20.68 -35.78 -12.34
C LYS A 127 -21.66 -36.26 -11.25
N ASP A 128 -22.86 -36.77 -11.56
CA ASP A 128 -23.43 -37.27 -12.83
C ASP A 128 -24.98 -37.19 -12.81
N LYS A 129 -25.53 -37.39 -14.02
CA LYS A 129 -26.91 -37.65 -14.47
C LYS A 129 -27.94 -38.26 -13.50
N ASP A 130 -29.21 -37.92 -13.74
CA ASP A 130 -30.23 -38.91 -14.09
C ASP A 130 -30.93 -38.48 -15.39
#